data_AF-A0A963RP71-F1
#
_entry.id   AF-A0A963RP71-F1
#
_cell.length_a   1.000
_cell.length_b   1.000
_cell.length_c   1.000
_cell.angle_alpha   90.00
_cell.angle_beta   90.00
_cell.angle_gamma   90.00
#
_symmetry.space_group_name_H-M   'P 1'
#
loop_
_entity.id
_entity.type
_entity.pdbx_description
1 polymer ?
#
loop_
_entity_poly.entity_id
_entity_poly.type
_entity_poly.pdbx_seq_one_letter_code
_entity_poly.pdbx_strand_id
1 'polypeptide(L)'
;KGQKIVMPEKVAYMTKFCTAELRNQGIDLAKEDVNYVREQEAVTFYVDNGFAKVGAIASYSGAARKWVKAGGTILHKSVTQPYFPLVAGKVFSSEQIGAMQKALLALPNSAEGQEVLKSIGIQGFDTGTEAKLRQLLDWLGCKDGACAAGKQP
;
A
#
# COMPACT_ATOMS: atom_id res chain seq x y z
N LYS A 1 -0.23 -11.53 17.60
CA LYS A 1 1.01 -12.21 18.01
C LYS A 1 0.68 -13.64 18.42
N GLY A 2 1.44 -14.62 17.94
CA GLY A 2 1.23 -16.05 18.19
C GLY A 2 0.03 -16.66 17.48
N GLN A 3 -0.55 -15.96 16.51
CA GLN A 3 -1.71 -16.44 15.74
C GLN A 3 -1.26 -16.77 14.32
N LYS A 4 -1.94 -17.70 13.67
CA LYS A 4 -1.71 -18.00 12.26
C LYS A 4 -2.21 -16.85 11.38
N ILE A 5 -1.31 -16.26 10.61
CA ILE A 5 -1.53 -15.08 9.77
C ILE A 5 -1.54 -15.51 8.30
N VAL A 6 -2.53 -15.06 7.52
CA VAL A 6 -2.49 -15.14 6.06
C VAL A 6 -2.08 -13.79 5.46
N MET A 7 -1.08 -13.80 4.61
CA MET A 7 -0.52 -12.61 3.96
C MET A 7 -0.67 -12.71 2.44
N PRO A 8 -0.74 -11.58 1.72
CA PRO A 8 -0.56 -11.56 0.27
C PRO A 8 0.81 -12.11 -0.14
N GLU A 9 1.09 -12.24 -1.43
CA GLU A 9 2.34 -12.80 -1.95
C GLU A 9 3.58 -12.19 -1.26
N LYS A 10 4.58 -13.02 -0.92
CA LYS A 10 5.68 -12.65 -0.03
C LYS A 10 6.49 -11.45 -0.54
N VAL A 11 6.66 -11.39 -1.86
CA VAL A 11 7.41 -10.31 -2.54
C VAL A 11 6.53 -9.12 -2.91
N ALA A 12 5.21 -9.20 -2.73
CA ALA A 12 4.32 -8.11 -3.05
C ALA A 12 4.55 -6.91 -2.14
N TYR A 13 4.36 -5.72 -2.70
CA TYR A 13 4.50 -4.47 -1.95
C TYR A 13 3.52 -4.40 -0.76
N MET A 14 2.32 -5.00 -0.86
CA MET A 14 1.37 -5.09 0.26
C MET A 14 1.89 -5.86 1.45
N THR A 15 2.63 -6.95 1.21
CA THR A 15 3.28 -7.71 2.28
C THR A 15 4.32 -6.84 2.98
N LYS A 16 5.11 -6.06 2.23
CA LYS A 16 6.10 -5.14 2.82
C LYS A 16 5.45 -4.10 3.73
N PHE A 17 4.34 -3.49 3.29
CA PHE A 17 3.61 -2.51 4.09
C PHE A 17 3.04 -3.13 5.36
N CYS A 18 2.40 -4.29 5.25
CA CYS A 18 1.85 -4.96 6.43
C CYS A 18 2.96 -5.42 7.40
N THR A 19 4.08 -5.94 6.90
CA THR A 19 5.24 -6.26 7.75
C THR A 19 5.77 -5.03 8.48
N ALA A 20 5.89 -3.89 7.79
CA ALA A 20 6.34 -2.64 8.41
C ALA A 20 5.37 -2.13 9.49
N GLU A 21 4.06 -2.21 9.23
CA GLU A 21 3.04 -1.88 10.22
C GLU A 21 3.09 -2.82 11.43
N LEU A 22 3.14 -4.13 11.21
CA LEU A 22 3.26 -5.12 12.29
C LEU A 22 4.52 -4.89 13.13
N ARG A 23 5.65 -4.55 12.49
CA ARG A 23 6.90 -4.19 13.17
C ARG A 23 6.71 -2.98 14.09
N ASN A 24 5.99 -1.95 13.64
CA ASN A 24 5.65 -0.80 14.48
C ASN A 24 4.80 -1.21 15.70
N GLN A 25 4.01 -2.27 15.59
CA GLN A 25 3.23 -2.85 16.68
C GLN A 25 4.02 -3.89 17.51
N GLY A 26 5.34 -4.02 17.32
CA GLY A 26 6.19 -4.97 18.04
C GLY A 26 6.00 -6.43 17.63
N ILE A 27 5.42 -6.68 16.45
CA ILE A 27 5.22 -8.00 15.87
C ILE A 27 6.26 -8.22 14.77
N ASP A 28 7.19 -9.14 15.03
CA ASP A 28 8.19 -9.56 14.06
C ASP A 28 7.63 -10.71 13.23
N LEU A 29 7.17 -10.39 12.01
CA LEU A 29 6.50 -11.36 11.13
C LEU A 29 7.36 -12.60 10.83
N ALA A 30 8.70 -12.49 10.90
CA ALA A 30 9.60 -13.63 10.69
C ALA A 30 9.54 -14.68 11.81
N LYS A 31 8.95 -14.33 12.96
CA LYS A 31 8.76 -15.20 14.14
C LYS A 31 7.31 -15.70 14.29
N GLU A 32 6.44 -15.38 13.33
CA GLU A 32 5.03 -15.75 13.36
C GLU A 32 4.76 -16.92 12.41
N ASP A 33 3.64 -17.62 12.60
CA ASP A 33 3.14 -18.63 11.66
C ASP A 33 2.41 -17.91 10.51
N VAL A 34 3.02 -17.89 9.31
CA VAL A 34 2.58 -17.10 8.17
C VAL A 34 2.37 -17.96 6.93
N ASN A 35 1.16 -17.91 6.39
CA ASN A 35 0.83 -18.44 5.08
C ASN A 35 0.77 -17.31 4.05
N TYR A 36 1.45 -17.47 2.92
CA TYR A 36 1.40 -16.52 1.81
C TYR A 36 0.46 -17.03 0.72
N VAL A 37 -0.38 -16.13 0.19
CA VAL A 37 -1.31 -16.41 -0.91
C VAL A 37 -1.15 -15.37 -2.02
N ARG A 38 -1.38 -15.78 -3.27
CA ARG A 38 -1.17 -14.89 -4.44
C ARG A 38 -2.20 -13.76 -4.53
N GLU A 39 -3.47 -14.12 -4.40
CA GLU A 39 -4.60 -13.20 -4.63
C GLU A 39 -5.13 -12.57 -3.32
N GLN A 40 -5.65 -11.34 -3.38
CA GLN A 40 -6.22 -10.65 -2.21
C GLN A 40 -7.47 -11.39 -1.67
N GLU A 41 -8.28 -11.95 -2.56
CA GLU A 41 -9.49 -12.72 -2.23
C GLU A 41 -9.15 -13.99 -1.44
N ALA A 42 -7.98 -14.59 -1.70
CA ALA A 42 -7.54 -15.78 -0.97
C ALA A 42 -7.27 -15.47 0.50
N VAL A 43 -6.84 -14.26 0.85
CA VAL A 43 -6.65 -13.83 2.25
C VAL A 43 -7.97 -13.95 3.00
N THR A 44 -9.05 -13.40 2.45
CA THR A 44 -10.38 -13.44 3.08
C THR A 44 -10.92 -14.87 3.17
N PHE A 45 -10.72 -15.68 2.12
CA PHE A 45 -11.10 -17.08 2.13
C PHE A 45 -10.40 -17.88 3.25
N TYR A 46 -9.11 -17.65 3.46
CA TYR A 46 -8.35 -18.34 4.52
C TYR A 46 -8.84 -18.01 5.92
N VAL A 47 -9.23 -16.75 6.16
CA VAL A 47 -9.80 -16.32 7.44
C VAL A 47 -11.19 -16.94 7.63
N ASP A 48 -12.06 -16.83 6.63
CA ASP A 48 -13.46 -17.30 6.72
C ASP A 48 -13.57 -18.81 6.91
N ASN A 49 -12.64 -19.59 6.34
CA ASN A 49 -12.60 -21.04 6.46
C ASN A 49 -11.70 -21.54 7.61
N GLY A 50 -11.18 -20.64 8.44
CA GLY A 50 -10.37 -20.99 9.62
C GLY A 50 -8.98 -21.54 9.31
N PHE A 51 -8.49 -21.44 8.08
CA PHE A 51 -7.11 -21.79 7.71
C PHE A 51 -6.07 -20.80 8.27
N ALA A 52 -6.51 -19.59 8.62
CA ALA A 52 -5.78 -18.59 9.39
C ALA A 52 -6.74 -17.88 10.36
N LYS A 53 -6.21 -17.25 11.41
CA LYS A 53 -7.01 -16.49 12.38
C LYS A 53 -7.12 -15.02 12.04
N VAL A 54 -6.12 -14.47 11.35
CA VAL A 54 -6.07 -13.09 10.90
C VAL A 54 -5.43 -13.02 9.53
N GLY A 55 -5.74 -11.97 8.77
CA GLY A 55 -5.20 -11.78 7.42
C GLY A 55 -4.86 -10.33 7.12
N ALA A 56 -3.86 -10.12 6.26
CA ALA A 56 -3.50 -8.81 5.76
C ALA A 56 -4.09 -8.58 4.36
N ILE A 57 -4.83 -7.48 4.19
CA ILE A 57 -5.49 -7.16 2.94
C ILE A 57 -5.34 -5.69 2.59
N ALA A 58 -5.20 -5.38 1.30
CA ALA A 58 -5.18 -4.01 0.82
C ALA A 58 -6.52 -3.33 1.10
N SER A 59 -6.52 -2.24 1.87
CA SER A 59 -7.75 -1.53 2.29
C SER A 59 -8.60 -1.04 1.13
N TYR A 60 -7.97 -0.72 0.00
CA TYR A 60 -8.63 -0.26 -1.21
C TYR A 60 -9.04 -1.40 -2.16
N SER A 61 -8.77 -2.67 -1.83
CA SER A 61 -9.14 -3.81 -2.69
C SER A 61 -10.65 -4.06 -2.69
N GLY A 62 -11.14 -4.65 -3.78
CA GLY A 62 -12.51 -5.16 -3.86
C GLY A 62 -12.79 -6.23 -2.80
N ALA A 63 -11.82 -7.12 -2.58
CA ALA A 63 -11.89 -8.16 -1.55
C ALA A 63 -12.10 -7.58 -0.15
N ALA A 64 -11.34 -6.56 0.27
CA ALA A 64 -11.53 -5.93 1.58
C ALA A 64 -12.92 -5.31 1.73
N ARG A 65 -13.38 -4.56 0.71
CA ARG A 65 -14.72 -3.95 0.71
C ARG A 65 -15.82 -5.01 0.82
N LYS A 66 -15.72 -6.09 0.04
CA LYS A 66 -16.70 -7.18 0.04
C LYS A 66 -16.73 -7.89 1.39
N TRP A 67 -15.58 -8.20 1.97
CA TRP A 67 -15.47 -8.92 3.23
C TRP A 67 -16.01 -8.13 4.42
N VAL A 68 -15.68 -6.83 4.50
CA VAL A 68 -16.26 -5.95 5.53
C VAL A 68 -17.78 -5.84 5.38
N LYS A 69 -18.29 -5.70 4.14
CA LYS A 69 -19.74 -5.68 3.88
C LYS A 69 -20.42 -7.00 4.30
N ALA A 70 -19.71 -8.12 4.24
CA ALA A 70 -20.19 -9.43 4.68
C ALA A 70 -20.06 -9.67 6.21
N GLY A 71 -19.63 -8.66 6.99
CA GLY A 71 -19.51 -8.76 8.45
C GLY A 71 -18.09 -9.03 8.96
N GLY A 72 -17.09 -9.05 8.08
CA GLY A 72 -15.69 -9.17 8.46
C GLY A 72 -15.22 -8.04 9.37
N THR A 73 -14.41 -8.37 10.37
CA THR A 73 -13.92 -7.41 11.37
C THR A 73 -12.54 -6.86 10.99
N ILE A 74 -12.43 -5.53 10.91
CA ILE A 74 -11.13 -4.85 10.77
C ILE A 74 -10.49 -4.70 12.15
N LEU A 75 -9.41 -5.44 12.39
CA LEU A 75 -8.66 -5.36 13.65
C LEU A 75 -7.77 -4.12 13.74
N HIS A 76 -7.20 -3.69 12.62
CA HIS A 76 -6.26 -2.58 12.56
C HIS A 76 -6.23 -1.96 11.16
N LYS A 77 -5.87 -0.67 11.08
CA LYS A 77 -5.56 0.02 9.83
C LYS A 77 -4.14 0.57 9.93
N SER A 78 -3.31 0.22 8.94
CA SER A 78 -1.96 0.78 8.79
C SER A 78 -1.99 2.30 8.79
N VAL A 79 -0.88 2.91 9.23
CA VAL A 79 -0.65 4.34 9.01
C VAL A 79 -0.81 4.69 7.53
N THR A 80 -1.31 5.89 7.24
CA THR A 80 -1.47 6.38 5.87
C THR A 80 -0.11 6.53 5.21
N GLN A 81 0.06 5.88 4.07
CA GLN A 81 1.26 5.95 3.27
C GLN A 81 0.99 6.63 1.93
N PRO A 82 2.00 7.23 1.28
CA PRO A 82 1.85 7.81 -0.06
C PRO A 82 1.26 6.78 -1.03
N TYR A 83 0.17 7.16 -1.69
CA TYR A 83 -0.54 6.33 -2.65
C TYR A 83 -0.33 6.89 -4.05
N PHE A 84 0.00 6.00 -4.99
CA PHE A 84 0.11 6.32 -6.42
C PHE A 84 1.00 7.55 -6.72
N PRO A 85 2.29 7.53 -6.33
CA PRO A 85 3.18 8.66 -6.54
C PRO A 85 3.43 8.88 -8.04
N LEU A 86 3.30 10.13 -8.49
CA LEU A 86 3.77 10.55 -9.80
C LEU A 86 5.21 11.04 -9.68
N VAL A 87 6.13 10.39 -10.40
CA VAL A 87 7.56 10.69 -10.32
C VAL A 87 8.04 11.27 -11.65
N ALA A 88 8.60 12.46 -11.61
CA ALA A 88 9.20 13.11 -12.78
C ALA A 88 10.65 12.62 -13.00
N GLY A 89 11.04 12.42 -14.25
CA GLY A 89 12.42 12.12 -14.62
C GLY A 89 13.35 13.34 -14.46
N LYS A 90 14.65 13.10 -14.35
CA LYS A 90 15.69 14.15 -14.19
C LYS A 90 15.80 15.12 -15.39
N VAL A 91 15.09 14.85 -16.48
CA VAL A 91 15.08 15.67 -17.69
C VAL A 91 14.26 16.96 -17.52
N PHE A 92 13.31 16.99 -16.58
CA PHE A 92 12.47 18.16 -16.36
C PHE A 92 13.17 19.17 -15.45
N SER A 93 13.09 20.46 -15.80
CA SER A 93 13.57 21.54 -14.93
C SER A 93 12.66 21.71 -13.70
N SER A 94 13.15 22.41 -12.68
CA SER A 94 12.35 22.77 -11.51
C SER A 94 11.13 23.62 -11.88
N GLU A 95 11.25 24.51 -12.87
CA GLU A 95 10.09 25.30 -13.33
C GLU A 95 9.03 24.41 -14.00
N GLN A 96 9.46 23.46 -14.84
CA GLN A 96 8.55 22.52 -15.49
C GLN A 96 7.83 21.63 -14.47
N ILE A 97 8.54 21.14 -13.46
CA ILE A 97 7.95 20.36 -12.36
C ILE A 97 6.91 21.22 -11.60
N GLY A 98 7.25 22.47 -11.28
CA GLY A 98 6.30 23.39 -10.62
C GLY A 98 5.05 23.64 -11.45
N ALA A 99 5.20 23.80 -12.77
CA ALA A 99 4.06 23.96 -13.68
C ALA A 99 3.18 22.71 -13.73
N MET A 100 3.77 21.51 -13.83
CA MET A 100 3.04 20.24 -13.78
C MET A 100 2.29 20.06 -12.46
N GLN A 101 2.94 20.32 -11.33
CA GLN A 101 2.32 20.26 -10.01
C GLN A 101 1.12 21.20 -9.89
N LYS A 102 1.25 22.45 -10.36
CA LYS A 102 0.15 23.42 -10.36
C LYS A 102 -1.03 22.93 -11.21
N ALA A 103 -0.76 22.36 -12.38
CA ALA A 103 -1.81 21.82 -13.25
C ALA A 103 -2.53 20.63 -12.60
N LEU A 104 -1.80 19.69 -12.00
CA LEU A 104 -2.36 18.52 -11.32
C LEU A 104 -3.23 18.91 -10.11
N LEU A 105 -2.80 19.91 -9.33
CA LEU A 105 -3.57 20.45 -8.20
C LEU A 105 -4.86 21.16 -8.64
N ALA A 106 -4.91 21.65 -9.88
CA ALA A 106 -6.06 22.33 -10.43
C ALA A 106 -7.10 21.39 -11.06
N LEU A 107 -6.80 20.10 -11.26
CA LEU A 107 -7.72 19.14 -11.87
C LEU A 107 -9.10 19.06 -11.19
N PRO A 108 -9.24 19.11 -9.86
CA PRO A 108 -10.56 19.09 -9.23
C PRO A 108 -11.43 20.31 -9.57
N ASN A 109 -10.85 21.38 -10.12
CA ASN A 109 -11.52 22.65 -10.40
C ASN A 109 -12.18 22.70 -11.78
N SER A 110 -12.09 21.64 -12.60
CA SER A 110 -12.80 21.56 -13.89
C SER A 110 -13.54 20.24 -14.05
N ALA A 111 -14.59 20.23 -14.86
CA ALA A 111 -15.38 19.03 -15.13
C ALA A 111 -14.53 17.95 -15.82
N GLU A 112 -13.70 18.35 -16.78
CA GLU A 112 -12.78 17.44 -17.48
C GLU A 112 -11.75 16.86 -16.52
N GLY A 113 -11.20 17.66 -15.61
CA GLY A 113 -10.24 17.20 -14.62
C GLY A 113 -10.87 16.24 -13.60
N GLN A 114 -12.11 16.49 -13.20
CA GLN A 114 -12.87 15.56 -12.34
C GLN A 114 -13.13 14.21 -13.02
N GLU A 115 -13.45 14.17 -14.31
CA GLU A 115 -13.60 12.91 -15.04
C GLU A 115 -12.27 12.16 -15.20
N VAL A 116 -11.14 12.87 -15.41
CA VAL A 116 -9.80 12.26 -15.40
C VAL A 116 -9.52 11.64 -14.03
N LEU A 117 -9.71 12.38 -12.94
CA LEU A 117 -9.46 11.91 -11.57
C LEU A 117 -10.31 10.68 -11.24
N LYS A 118 -11.59 10.69 -11.62
CA LYS A 118 -12.51 9.56 -11.48
C LYS A 118 -12.07 8.32 -12.27
N SER A 119 -11.55 8.49 -13.48
CA SER A 119 -11.09 7.37 -14.32
C SER A 119 -9.93 6.58 -13.69
N ILE A 120 -9.09 7.27 -12.90
CA ILE A 120 -7.96 6.66 -12.17
C ILE A 120 -8.29 6.42 -10.69
N GLY A 121 -9.52 6.69 -10.25
CA GLY A 121 -10.00 6.38 -8.91
C GLY A 121 -9.42 7.22 -7.78
N ILE A 122 -8.97 8.45 -8.06
CA ILE A 122 -8.48 9.40 -7.03
C ILE A 122 -9.32 10.68 -7.04
N GLN A 123 -9.22 11.49 -5.98
CA GLN A 123 -9.97 12.75 -5.86
C GLN A 123 -9.13 13.98 -6.21
N GLY A 124 -7.81 13.83 -6.26
CA GLY A 124 -6.87 14.90 -6.50
C GLY A 124 -5.43 14.44 -6.23
N PHE A 125 -4.49 15.32 -6.56
CA PHE A 125 -3.07 15.15 -6.24
C PHE A 125 -2.71 16.00 -5.01
N ASP A 126 -1.65 15.60 -4.31
CA ASP A 126 -1.01 16.37 -3.25
C ASP A 126 0.48 16.53 -3.56
N THR A 127 1.05 17.69 -3.24
CA THR A 127 2.47 18.00 -3.44
C THR A 127 3.24 18.10 -2.12
N GLY A 128 2.57 18.06 -0.97
CA GLY A 128 3.18 18.14 0.36
C GLY A 128 3.71 16.83 0.93
N THR A 129 3.53 15.69 0.23
CA THR A 129 3.89 14.34 0.72
C THR A 129 5.24 13.82 0.25
N GLU A 130 6.03 14.65 -0.44
CA GLU A 130 7.33 14.27 -0.99
C GLU A 130 8.31 13.73 0.06
N ALA A 131 8.41 14.40 1.22
CA ALA A 131 9.28 13.96 2.31
C ALA A 131 8.87 12.58 2.85
N LYS A 132 7.56 12.32 2.95
CA LYS A 132 7.04 11.00 3.36
C LYS A 132 7.38 9.93 2.34
N LEU A 133 7.31 10.25 1.04
CA LEU A 133 7.71 9.32 -0.03
C LEU A 133 9.20 8.96 0.06
N ARG A 134 10.08 9.92 0.37
CA ARG A 134 11.51 9.63 0.60
C ARG A 134 11.74 8.72 1.80
N GLN A 135 10.99 8.92 2.88
CA GLN A 135 11.10 8.13 4.10
C GLN A 135 10.44 6.74 3.99
N LEU A 136 9.65 6.50 2.94
CA LEU A 136 8.91 5.26 2.76
C LEU A 136 9.83 4.03 2.74
N LEU A 137 10.94 4.08 2.01
CA LEU A 137 11.86 2.95 1.92
C LEU A 137 12.50 2.61 3.27
N ASP A 138 12.81 3.62 4.07
CA ASP A 138 13.32 3.43 5.44
C ASP A 138 12.26 2.76 6.32
N TRP A 139 11.00 3.21 6.24
CA TRP A 139 9.90 2.60 6.97
C TRP A 139 9.63 1.15 6.57
N LEU A 140 9.72 0.84 5.27
CA LEU A 140 9.56 -0.52 4.74
C LEU A 140 10.73 -1.45 5.09
N GLY A 141 11.82 -0.94 5.67
CA GLY A 141 13.04 -1.70 5.92
C GLY A 141 13.81 -2.03 4.63
N CYS A 142 13.65 -1.18 3.61
CA CYS A 142 14.17 -1.36 2.25
C CYS A 142 15.32 -0.41 1.91
N LYS A 143 15.86 0.30 2.91
CA LYS A 143 17.00 1.21 2.74
C LYS A 143 18.18 0.49 2.07
N ASP A 144 18.93 1.22 1.26
CA ASP A 144 20.12 0.74 0.55
C ASP A 144 19.87 -0.48 -0.37
N GLY A 145 18.61 -0.69 -0.78
CA GLY A 145 18.24 -1.78 -1.67
C GLY A 145 17.99 -3.13 -0.98
N ALA A 146 17.81 -3.15 0.34
CA ALA A 146 17.53 -4.38 1.11
C ALA A 146 16.28 -5.16 0.64
N CYS A 147 15.38 -4.52 -0.10
CA CYS A 147 14.18 -5.15 -0.68
C CYS A 147 14.26 -5.36 -2.20
N ALA A 148 15.40 -5.09 -2.85
CA ALA A 148 15.53 -5.28 -4.28
C ALA A 148 15.36 -6.76 -4.64
N ALA A 149 14.31 -7.07 -5.42
CA ALA A 149 14.14 -8.39 -5.99
C ALA A 149 15.26 -8.62 -7.01
N GLY A 150 16.06 -9.68 -6.83
CA GLY A 150 17.08 -10.11 -7.80
C GLY A 150 18.53 -10.12 -7.34
N LYS A 151 18.87 -9.77 -6.09
CA LYS A 151 20.19 -10.12 -5.53
C LYS A 151 20.10 -11.44 -4.77
N GLN A 152 20.23 -12.56 -5.48
CA GLN A 152 20.81 -13.75 -4.85
C GLN A 152 22.32 -13.50 -4.70
N PRO A 153 22.96 -13.99 -3.61
CA PRO A 153 24.41 -14.13 -3.61
C PRO A 153 24.88 -15.03 -4.77
#